data_AF-A0A8W8KEE7-F1
#
_entry.id   AF-A0A8W8KEE7-F1
#
_cell.length_a   1.000
_cell.length_b   1.000
_cell.length_c   1.000
_cell.angle_alpha   90.00
_cell.angle_beta   90.00
_cell.angle_gamma   90.00
#
_symmetry.space_group_name_H-M   'P 1'
#
loop_
_entity.id
_entity.type
_entity.pdbx_description
1 polymer ?
#
loop_
_entity_poly.entity_id
_entity_poly.type
_entity_poly.pdbx_seq_one_letter_code
_entity_poly.pdbx_strand_id
1 'polypeptide(L)'
;MAEELISLDVWDKLLILAGVALVMVLVIVTLMCVLSPYCCLFQYCPFRDKTPHDNKPLMKYGSTDMMMMEPRQTVRSRLGSLKEEESSELSDASAKSALDRRRIVSPNHVANGSIGSGTSTSSLPDGTLHFSLKYDKFDGNLVIKILEITDLKVDDASSIISPYVRIRLYKSQRQMFSGAVDSIETEFKTRIQKFKDVLLFNETFRSAIAPASVKHVSIKLELCDLDKYSRKVVLGECRVKLKRLRLEDFEEKVLQEKLKEPIEEEAGEVTIGLNYLPTAEKLYINVVKMKIYKTQNRPQNILGK
;
A
#
# COMPACT_ATOMS: atom_id res chain seq x y z
N MET A 1 -48.34 -34.11 -35.68
CA MET A 1 -48.29 -33.43 -34.38
C MET A 1 -48.74 -32.01 -34.64
N ALA A 2 -49.94 -31.67 -34.16
CA ALA A 2 -50.58 -30.39 -34.41
C ALA A 2 -49.82 -29.28 -33.67
N GLU A 3 -49.38 -28.25 -34.38
CA GLU A 3 -48.93 -27.00 -33.77
C GLU A 3 -50.18 -26.29 -33.24
N GLU A 4 -50.37 -26.31 -31.91
CA GLU A 4 -51.32 -25.41 -31.25
C GLU A 4 -50.80 -23.97 -31.41
N LEU A 5 -51.28 -23.31 -32.47
CA LEU A 5 -51.22 -21.87 -32.61
C LEU A 5 -52.07 -21.27 -31.49
N ILE A 6 -51.42 -20.91 -30.37
CA ILE A 6 -52.02 -20.13 -29.29
C ILE A 6 -52.54 -18.84 -29.94
N SER A 7 -53.85 -18.76 -30.17
CA SER A 7 -54.51 -17.58 -30.69
C SER A 7 -54.57 -16.54 -29.57
N LEU A 8 -53.44 -15.88 -29.30
CA LEU A 8 -53.45 -14.71 -28.41
C LEU A 8 -54.36 -13.65 -29.03
N ASP A 9 -55.30 -13.17 -28.22
CA ASP A 9 -56.23 -12.11 -28.58
C ASP A 9 -55.45 -10.86 -29.00
N VAL A 10 -56.05 -10.03 -29.86
CA VAL A 10 -55.40 -8.83 -30.41
C VAL A 10 -54.96 -7.90 -29.27
N TRP A 11 -55.74 -7.84 -28.20
CA TRP A 11 -55.44 -7.07 -26.99
C TRP A 11 -54.26 -7.60 -26.20
N ASP A 12 -54.08 -8.92 -26.09
CA ASP A 12 -52.94 -9.52 -25.40
C ASP A 12 -51.64 -9.32 -26.19
N LYS A 13 -51.70 -9.43 -27.52
CA LYS A 13 -50.57 -9.08 -28.39
C LYS A 13 -50.19 -7.61 -28.25
N LEU A 14 -51.18 -6.73 -28.16
CA LEU A 14 -50.97 -5.29 -27.95
C LEU A 14 -50.36 -5.02 -26.57
N LEU A 15 -50.81 -5.73 -25.53
CA LEU A 15 -50.31 -5.59 -24.17
C LEU A 15 -48.86 -6.07 -24.05
N ILE A 16 -48.52 -7.18 -24.70
CA ILE A 16 -47.14 -7.70 -24.75
C ILE A 16 -46.25 -6.72 -25.52
N LEU A 17 -46.70 -6.21 -26.68
CA LEU A 17 -45.94 -5.22 -27.44
C LEU A 17 -45.71 -3.93 -26.64
N ALA A 18 -46.74 -3.44 -25.96
CA ALA A 18 -46.67 -2.26 -25.10
C ALA A 18 -45.72 -2.48 -23.91
N GLY A 19 -45.77 -3.66 -23.29
CA GLY A 19 -44.85 -4.04 -22.21
C GLY A 19 -43.40 -4.09 -22.67
N VAL A 20 -43.11 -4.73 -23.81
CA VAL A 20 -41.77 -4.79 -24.38
C VAL A 20 -41.28 -3.39 -24.78
N ALA A 21 -42.13 -2.57 -25.39
CA ALA A 21 -41.79 -1.19 -25.73
C ALA A 21 -41.47 -0.35 -24.48
N LEU A 22 -42.25 -0.49 -23.41
CA LEU A 22 -42.02 0.22 -22.15
C LEU A 22 -40.70 -0.20 -21.49
N VAL A 23 -40.38 -1.50 -21.49
CA VAL A 23 -39.10 -2.00 -20.99
C VAL A 23 -37.93 -1.49 -21.83
N MET A 24 -38.06 -1.48 -23.15
CA MET A 24 -37.03 -0.94 -24.05
C MET A 24 -36.80 0.56 -23.81
N VAL A 25 -37.86 1.35 -23.61
CA VAL A 25 -37.76 2.77 -23.26
C VAL A 25 -37.06 2.96 -21.91
N LEU A 26 -37.41 2.17 -20.89
CA LEU A 26 -36.74 2.23 -19.59
C LEU A 26 -35.25 1.89 -19.69
N VAL A 27 -34.88 0.86 -20.46
CA VAL A 27 -33.47 0.50 -20.69
C VAL A 27 -32.73 1.63 -21.41
N ILE A 28 -33.31 2.21 -22.46
CA ILE A 28 -32.70 3.34 -23.18
C ILE A 28 -32.53 4.56 -22.27
N VAL A 29 -33.52 4.88 -21.43
CA VAL A 29 -33.42 5.97 -20.44
C VAL A 29 -32.30 5.69 -19.44
N THR A 30 -32.19 4.46 -18.91
CA THR A 30 -31.10 4.11 -17.99
C THR A 30 -29.72 4.20 -18.67
N LEU A 31 -29.60 3.75 -19.93
CA LEU A 31 -28.36 3.85 -20.70
C LEU A 31 -28.00 5.31 -20.99
N MET A 32 -28.98 6.15 -21.35
CA MET A 32 -28.78 7.59 -21.54
C MET A 32 -28.33 8.28 -20.25
N CYS A 33 -28.87 7.89 -19.09
CA CYS A 33 -28.44 8.38 -17.78
C CYS A 33 -27.03 7.92 -17.39
N VAL A 34 -26.56 6.78 -17.90
CA VAL A 34 -25.21 6.24 -17.63
C VAL A 34 -24.18 6.81 -18.60
N LEU A 35 -24.54 7.06 -19.86
CA LEU A 35 -23.63 7.46 -20.93
C LEU A 35 -23.51 8.98 -21.11
N SER A 36 -24.48 9.77 -20.64
CA SER A 36 -24.47 11.23 -20.83
C SER A 36 -24.44 11.98 -19.48
N PRO A 37 -23.34 12.69 -19.15
CA PRO A 37 -23.18 13.39 -17.86
C PRO A 37 -23.98 14.70 -17.74
N TYR A 38 -25.09 14.86 -18.47
CA TYR A 38 -25.94 16.07 -18.44
C TYR A 38 -27.44 15.76 -18.30
N CYS A 39 -27.82 14.85 -17.40
CA CYS A 39 -29.22 14.52 -17.13
C CYS A 39 -29.66 15.00 -15.74
N CYS A 40 -30.82 15.66 -15.64
CA CYS A 40 -31.36 16.27 -14.41
C CYS A 40 -31.74 15.26 -13.30
N LEU A 41 -31.73 13.95 -13.59
CA LEU A 41 -32.00 12.85 -12.66
C LEU A 41 -30.75 12.29 -11.95
N PHE A 42 -29.59 12.93 -12.16
CA PHE A 42 -28.30 12.56 -11.55
C PHE A 42 -28.31 12.46 -10.02
N GLN A 43 -29.31 13.04 -9.34
CA GLN A 43 -29.42 13.04 -7.88
C GLN A 43 -29.96 11.72 -7.28
N TYR A 44 -30.53 10.83 -8.10
CA TYR A 44 -31.09 9.54 -7.66
C TYR A 44 -30.28 8.30 -8.08
N CYS A 45 -29.11 8.48 -8.72
CA CYS A 45 -28.25 7.36 -9.13
C CYS A 45 -27.51 6.73 -7.92
N PRO A 46 -27.58 5.40 -7.73
CA PRO A 46 -26.97 4.70 -6.60
C PRO A 46 -25.45 4.44 -6.75
N PHE A 47 -24.85 4.77 -7.91
CA PHE A 47 -23.43 4.56 -8.22
C PHE A 47 -22.56 5.81 -8.02
N ARG A 48 -22.76 6.52 -6.91
CA ARG A 48 -21.96 7.71 -6.60
C ARG A 48 -20.57 7.31 -6.11
N ASP A 49 -19.59 7.30 -7.01
CA ASP A 49 -18.19 7.44 -6.63
C ASP A 49 -17.93 8.92 -6.32
N LYS A 50 -17.50 9.23 -5.09
CA LYS A 50 -17.21 10.60 -4.67
C LYS A 50 -15.71 10.84 -4.87
N THR A 51 -15.32 11.39 -5.99
CA THR A 51 -14.06 12.14 -6.07
C THR A 51 -14.37 13.63 -5.90
N PRO A 52 -13.83 14.30 -4.87
CA PRO A 52 -13.93 15.75 -4.77
C PRO A 52 -12.98 16.37 -5.81
N HIS A 53 -13.55 16.98 -6.85
CA HIS A 53 -12.78 17.81 -7.78
C HIS A 53 -12.56 19.19 -7.14
N ASP A 54 -11.37 19.38 -6.59
CA ASP A 54 -10.82 20.71 -6.32
C ASP A 54 -10.52 21.40 -7.66
N ASN A 55 -11.08 22.59 -7.83
CA ASN A 55 -10.76 23.50 -8.93
C ASN A 55 -9.31 23.95 -8.81
N LYS A 56 -8.42 23.40 -9.65
CA LYS A 56 -7.12 24.01 -9.96
C LYS A 56 -6.91 24.03 -11.48
N PRO A 57 -6.51 25.17 -12.06
CA PRO A 57 -6.35 25.28 -13.50
C PRO A 57 -5.18 24.41 -14.00
N LEU A 58 -5.43 23.78 -15.15
CA LEU A 58 -4.55 22.88 -15.89
C LEU A 58 -3.17 23.53 -16.14
N MET A 59 -2.11 22.92 -15.61
CA MET A 59 -0.74 23.32 -15.92
C MET A 59 -0.35 22.76 -17.30
N LYS A 60 -0.14 23.67 -18.25
CA LYS A 60 0.16 23.40 -19.66
C LYS A 60 1.63 22.98 -19.79
N TYR A 61 1.89 21.74 -20.23
CA TYR A 61 3.25 21.24 -20.47
C TYR A 61 3.74 21.73 -21.85
N GLY A 62 4.55 22.79 -21.87
CA GLY A 62 5.37 23.22 -23.00
C GLY A 62 6.81 22.73 -22.78
N SER A 63 7.31 21.85 -23.64
CA SER A 63 8.13 22.16 -24.82
C SER A 63 9.52 22.70 -24.46
N THR A 64 10.52 21.99 -24.96
CA THR A 64 11.96 22.20 -24.85
C THR A 64 12.37 23.65 -25.12
N ASP A 65 13.15 24.22 -24.20
CA ASP A 65 14.16 25.21 -24.55
C ASP A 65 15.40 24.99 -23.68
N MET A 66 16.48 24.57 -24.36
CA MET A 66 17.85 24.72 -23.88
C MET A 66 18.13 26.21 -23.71
N MET A 67 18.53 26.65 -22.52
CA MET A 67 19.33 27.87 -22.40
C MET A 67 20.47 27.68 -21.41
N MET A 68 21.61 28.17 -21.89
CA MET A 68 22.97 28.02 -21.41
C MET A 68 23.17 28.68 -20.04
N MET A 69 24.12 28.13 -19.29
CA MET A 69 24.63 28.69 -18.06
C MET A 69 25.80 29.63 -18.39
N GLU A 70 25.70 30.92 -18.06
CA GLU A 70 26.84 31.84 -17.97
C GLU A 70 26.59 32.95 -16.91
N PRO A 71 27.68 33.57 -16.38
CA PRO A 71 27.80 33.90 -14.95
C PRO A 71 27.70 35.42 -14.66
N ARG A 72 28.17 35.83 -13.45
CA ARG A 72 28.38 37.19 -12.87
C ARG A 72 27.18 37.71 -12.01
N GLN A 73 27.34 38.36 -10.85
CA GLN A 73 28.43 39.20 -10.32
C GLN A 73 28.52 39.17 -8.78
N THR A 74 29.76 39.22 -8.30
CA THR A 74 30.21 39.63 -6.96
C THR A 74 30.05 41.14 -6.74
N VAL A 75 29.58 41.53 -5.55
CA VAL A 75 29.68 42.90 -5.03
C VAL A 75 31.02 43.08 -4.29
N ARG A 76 31.58 44.28 -4.47
CA ARG A 76 32.96 44.73 -4.28
C ARG A 76 33.15 45.43 -2.93
N SER A 77 34.35 45.34 -2.33
CA SER A 77 35.15 46.39 -1.63
C SER A 77 36.21 45.69 -0.73
N ARG A 78 37.48 46.08 -0.51
CA ARG A 78 38.38 47.23 -0.78
C ARG A 78 39.82 46.67 -0.87
N LEU A 79 40.63 47.02 -1.88
CA LEU A 79 41.75 47.99 -1.91
C LEU A 79 43.02 47.66 -1.07
N GLY A 80 44.16 47.53 -1.76
CA GLY A 80 45.56 47.49 -1.24
C GLY A 80 46.34 46.31 -1.84
N SER A 81 46.99 46.37 -3.02
CA SER A 81 48.14 47.16 -3.52
C SER A 81 49.53 46.55 -3.17
N LEU A 82 50.26 46.18 -4.24
CA LEU A 82 51.71 45.88 -4.38
C LEU A 82 52.20 44.55 -3.77
N LYS A 83 53.05 43.73 -4.39
CA LYS A 83 54.02 43.88 -5.48
C LYS A 83 54.34 42.48 -6.03
N GLU A 84 54.52 42.34 -7.34
CA GLU A 84 55.23 41.21 -7.94
C GLU A 84 56.73 41.39 -7.71
N GLU A 85 57.46 40.30 -7.51
CA GLU A 85 58.73 40.08 -8.20
C GLU A 85 59.16 38.60 -8.13
N GLU A 86 59.62 38.17 -9.28
CA GLU A 86 60.07 36.87 -9.73
C GLU A 86 61.57 36.70 -9.41
N SER A 87 62.04 35.50 -9.05
CA SER A 87 63.31 34.91 -9.51
C SER A 87 63.72 33.65 -8.73
N SER A 88 64.00 32.59 -9.49
CA SER A 88 65.11 31.61 -9.42
C SER A 88 65.86 31.39 -8.10
N GLU A 89 66.47 30.26 -7.76
CA GLU A 89 66.65 28.88 -8.24
C GLU A 89 67.56 28.23 -7.15
N LEU A 90 67.55 26.90 -7.04
CA LEU A 90 68.56 26.05 -6.37
C LEU A 90 68.64 26.05 -4.82
N SER A 91 68.34 24.90 -4.21
CA SER A 91 69.34 23.99 -3.59
C SER A 91 68.70 22.89 -2.72
N ASP A 92 69.30 21.71 -2.79
CA ASP A 92 68.86 20.42 -2.28
C ASP A 92 68.86 20.21 -0.75
N ALA A 93 68.05 19.20 -0.36
CA ALA A 93 68.21 18.24 0.74
C ALA A 93 68.28 18.73 2.21
N SER A 94 67.29 18.33 3.01
CA SER A 94 67.43 17.24 4.00
C SER A 94 66.26 17.22 5.02
N ALA A 95 65.98 16.01 5.51
CA ALA A 95 65.30 15.67 6.76
C ALA A 95 63.80 15.98 6.92
N LYS A 96 62.95 14.96 6.73
CA LYS A 96 61.68 14.86 7.46
C LYS A 96 61.82 13.92 8.66
N SER A 97 61.54 14.52 9.81
CA SER A 97 61.19 13.98 11.13
C SER A 97 60.32 12.71 11.06
N ALA A 98 60.67 11.62 11.76
CA ALA A 98 60.57 11.37 13.20
C ALA A 98 59.13 11.10 13.69
N LEU A 99 58.91 9.82 14.04
CA LEU A 99 58.03 9.27 15.09
C LEU A 99 56.50 9.41 14.83
N ASP A 100 55.62 8.44 15.09
CA ASP A 100 55.62 7.38 16.11
C ASP A 100 54.66 6.23 15.71
N ARG A 101 54.67 5.20 16.54
CA ARG A 101 54.50 3.77 16.31
C ARG A 101 53.22 3.24 16.98
N ARG A 102 52.43 2.41 16.30
CA ARG A 102 51.75 1.17 16.82
C ARG A 102 50.84 0.58 15.74
N ARG A 103 51.21 -0.54 15.12
CA ARG A 103 51.14 -1.97 15.54
C ARG A 103 49.86 -2.65 15.03
N ILE A 104 50.11 -3.39 13.97
CA ILE A 104 49.35 -4.47 13.35
C ILE A 104 49.19 -5.64 14.32
N VAL A 105 47.99 -6.22 14.40
CA VAL A 105 47.76 -7.66 14.58
C VAL A 105 46.57 -8.06 13.69
N SER A 106 46.85 -8.85 12.66
CA SER A 106 45.94 -9.86 12.09
C SER A 106 46.54 -11.22 12.40
N PRO A 107 45.73 -12.29 12.55
CA PRO A 107 45.70 -13.24 11.44
C PRO A 107 44.33 -13.90 11.15
N ASN A 108 44.04 -13.98 9.86
CA ASN A 108 43.43 -15.09 9.10
C ASN A 108 42.31 -15.94 9.74
N HIS A 109 41.10 -15.82 9.18
CA HIS A 109 40.29 -16.99 8.82
C HIS A 109 39.68 -16.78 7.44
N VAL A 110 40.13 -17.60 6.48
CA VAL A 110 39.54 -17.75 5.16
C VAL A 110 38.24 -18.53 5.32
N ALA A 111 37.10 -17.89 5.09
CA ALA A 111 35.83 -18.56 4.90
C ALA A 111 35.46 -18.47 3.42
N ASN A 112 35.60 -19.61 2.74
CA ASN A 112 35.15 -19.80 1.37
C ASN A 112 33.64 -19.55 1.27
N GLY A 113 33.25 -18.77 0.27
CA GLY A 113 31.86 -18.52 -0.05
C GLY A 113 31.13 -19.80 -0.41
N SER A 114 30.05 -20.07 0.31
CA SER A 114 28.94 -20.87 -0.18
C SER A 114 27.71 -19.97 -0.20
N ILE A 115 27.25 -19.65 -1.42
CA ILE A 115 25.90 -19.13 -1.64
C ILE A 115 24.98 -20.34 -1.46
N GLY A 116 24.70 -20.66 -0.20
CA GLY A 116 23.59 -21.51 0.18
C GLY A 116 22.41 -20.61 0.44
N SER A 117 21.36 -20.74 -0.39
CA SER A 117 20.00 -20.38 -0.01
C SER A 117 19.57 -21.32 1.13
N GLY A 118 20.13 -21.11 2.31
CA GLY A 118 19.68 -21.73 3.53
C GLY A 118 18.35 -21.11 3.88
N THR A 119 17.27 -21.81 3.58
CA THR A 119 16.07 -21.80 4.41
C THR A 119 16.50 -22.18 5.83
N SER A 120 17.02 -21.21 6.57
CA SER A 120 17.00 -21.28 8.02
C SER A 120 15.53 -21.40 8.38
N THR A 121 15.15 -22.53 8.92
CA THR A 121 13.94 -22.70 9.71
C THR A 121 14.04 -21.70 10.86
N SER A 122 13.70 -20.43 10.59
CA SER A 122 13.68 -19.37 11.58
C SER A 122 12.54 -19.70 12.52
N SER A 123 12.85 -20.00 13.77
CA SER A 123 11.86 -19.94 14.82
C SER A 123 11.26 -18.54 14.74
N LEU A 124 9.96 -18.53 14.53
CA LEU A 124 9.17 -17.32 14.38
C LEU A 124 9.40 -16.38 15.54
N PRO A 125 9.27 -15.07 15.30
CA PRO A 125 9.18 -14.14 16.40
C PRO A 125 7.91 -14.43 17.21
N ASP A 126 8.10 -15.01 18.40
CA ASP A 126 7.08 -15.02 19.45
C ASP A 126 7.01 -13.59 19.98
N GLY A 127 5.82 -13.00 20.03
CA GLY A 127 5.65 -11.61 20.44
C GLY A 127 4.17 -11.25 20.52
N THR A 128 3.82 -10.37 21.45
CA THR A 128 2.43 -9.98 21.70
C THR A 128 2.24 -8.50 21.36
N LEU A 129 1.34 -8.21 20.42
CA LEU A 129 0.99 -6.85 20.04
C LEU A 129 -0.19 -6.36 20.89
N HIS A 130 0.02 -5.25 21.60
CA HIS A 130 -0.99 -4.55 22.37
C HIS A 130 -1.51 -3.35 21.59
N PHE A 131 -2.82 -3.27 21.42
CA PHE A 131 -3.47 -2.20 20.70
C PHE A 131 -4.88 -1.98 21.22
N SER A 132 -5.48 -0.83 20.94
CA SER A 132 -6.88 -0.58 21.24
C SER A 132 -7.66 -0.15 20.01
N LEU A 133 -8.95 -0.48 20.02
CA LEU A 133 -9.90 -0.12 18.98
C LEU A 133 -11.09 0.59 19.62
N LYS A 134 -11.49 1.71 19.04
CA LYS A 134 -12.70 2.44 19.41
C LYS A 134 -13.44 2.83 18.15
N TYR A 135 -14.74 2.60 18.10
CA TYR A 135 -15.57 3.03 16.99
C TYR A 135 -16.61 4.06 17.44
N ASP A 136 -16.66 5.16 16.71
CA ASP A 136 -17.68 6.18 16.85
C ASP A 136 -18.73 5.99 15.75
N LYS A 137 -19.93 5.53 16.12
CA LYS A 137 -21.06 5.35 15.19
C LYS A 137 -21.63 6.66 14.67
N PHE A 138 -21.50 7.75 15.43
CA PHE A 138 -22.07 9.05 15.05
C PHE A 138 -21.21 9.71 13.99
N ASP A 139 -19.90 9.77 14.24
CA ASP A 139 -18.95 10.34 13.28
C ASP A 139 -18.52 9.35 12.19
N GLY A 140 -18.85 8.07 12.35
CA GLY A 140 -18.46 7.01 11.42
C GLY A 140 -16.94 6.81 11.39
N ASN A 141 -16.28 6.88 12.54
CA ASN A 141 -14.81 6.88 12.63
C ASN A 141 -14.30 5.71 13.48
N LEU A 142 -13.39 4.93 12.90
CA LEU A 142 -12.61 3.93 13.62
C LEU A 142 -11.29 4.53 14.09
N VAL A 143 -11.05 4.47 15.39
CA VAL A 143 -9.81 4.85 16.04
C VAL A 143 -9.02 3.58 16.38
N ILE A 144 -7.76 3.54 15.94
CA ILE A 144 -6.84 2.42 16.14
C ILE A 144 -5.62 2.96 16.86
N LYS A 145 -5.33 2.46 18.06
CA LYS A 145 -4.15 2.87 18.82
C LYS A 145 -3.19 1.71 18.94
N ILE A 146 -1.99 1.86 18.41
CA ILE A 146 -0.89 0.91 18.60
C ILE A 146 -0.17 1.30 19.88
N LEU A 147 -0.20 0.42 20.88
CA LEU A 147 0.36 0.71 22.21
C LEU A 147 1.82 0.27 22.24
N GLU A 148 2.03 -1.03 22.22
CA GLU A 148 3.34 -1.65 22.41
C GLU A 148 3.39 -3.06 21.83
N ILE A 149 4.60 -3.59 21.71
CA ILE A 149 4.86 -5.01 21.50
C ILE A 149 5.75 -5.51 22.63
N THR A 150 5.34 -6.60 23.28
CA THR A 150 6.09 -7.27 24.34
C THR A 150 6.47 -8.68 23.92
N ASP A 151 7.36 -9.29 24.70
CA ASP A 151 7.78 -10.69 24.57
C ASP A 151 8.38 -11.03 23.20
N LEU A 152 8.93 -10.05 22.49
CA LEU A 152 9.47 -10.21 21.15
C LEU A 152 10.80 -10.99 21.19
N LYS A 153 10.73 -12.28 20.91
CA LYS A 153 11.91 -13.15 20.80
C LYS A 153 12.23 -13.39 19.34
N VAL A 154 13.39 -12.98 18.89
CA VAL A 154 13.82 -13.18 17.49
C VAL A 154 15.13 -13.94 17.50
N ASP A 155 15.25 -14.95 16.64
CA ASP A 155 16.45 -15.81 16.53
C ASP A 155 17.73 -15.00 16.36
N ASP A 156 17.67 -13.99 15.49
CA ASP A 156 18.75 -13.04 15.29
C ASP A 156 18.26 -11.64 15.61
N ALA A 157 18.18 -11.31 16.90
CA ALA A 157 17.82 -9.97 17.37
C ALA A 157 18.71 -8.86 16.75
N SER A 158 19.96 -9.19 16.38
CA SER A 158 20.87 -8.23 15.74
C SER A 158 20.49 -7.91 14.29
N SER A 159 19.66 -8.75 13.66
CA SER A 159 19.13 -8.52 12.32
C SER A 159 18.05 -7.45 12.27
N ILE A 160 17.37 -7.16 13.40
CA ILE A 160 16.31 -6.15 13.48
C ILE A 160 16.90 -4.79 13.76
N ILE A 161 16.68 -3.84 12.84
CA ILE A 161 17.33 -2.53 12.89
C ILE A 161 16.31 -1.42 13.12
N SER A 162 15.19 -1.48 12.40
CA SER A 162 14.20 -0.41 12.26
C SER A 162 12.76 -0.96 12.31
N PRO A 163 12.33 -1.54 13.45
CA PRO A 163 11.00 -2.09 13.58
C PRO A 163 9.90 -1.03 13.56
N TYR A 164 8.80 -1.32 12.87
CA TYR A 164 7.57 -0.52 12.85
C TYR A 164 6.34 -1.41 12.63
N VAL A 165 5.15 -0.92 12.98
CA VAL A 165 3.89 -1.61 12.72
C VAL A 165 3.23 -1.03 11.47
N ARG A 166 2.93 -1.88 10.49
CA ARG A 166 2.05 -1.56 9.36
C ARG A 166 0.63 -1.99 9.69
N ILE A 167 -0.32 -1.11 9.44
CA ILE A 167 -1.75 -1.30 9.71
C ILE A 167 -2.49 -1.26 8.38
N ARG A 168 -3.25 -2.30 8.07
CA ARG A 168 -4.05 -2.37 6.84
C ARG A 168 -5.50 -2.67 7.16
N LEU A 169 -6.38 -1.84 6.64
CA LEU A 169 -7.82 -2.03 6.71
C LEU A 169 -8.30 -2.67 5.42
N TYR A 170 -8.92 -3.83 5.55
CA TYR A 170 -9.53 -4.57 4.46
C TYR A 170 -11.04 -4.52 4.61
N LYS A 171 -11.74 -4.20 3.52
CA LYS A 171 -13.20 -4.27 3.46
C LYS A 171 -13.60 -5.45 2.60
N SER A 172 -14.37 -6.33 3.19
CA SER A 172 -14.92 -7.50 2.51
C SER A 172 -16.14 -7.06 1.70
N GLN A 173 -15.99 -6.96 0.38
CA GLN A 173 -17.11 -6.71 -0.51
C GLN A 173 -17.53 -8.04 -1.13
N ARG A 174 -18.80 -8.41 -0.90
CA ARG A 174 -19.39 -9.55 -1.60
C ARG A 174 -19.66 -9.13 -3.04
N GLN A 175 -18.92 -9.70 -3.97
CA GLN A 175 -19.24 -9.59 -5.40
C GLN A 175 -20.27 -10.66 -5.76
N MET A 176 -21.20 -10.28 -6.63
CA MET A 176 -22.35 -11.12 -7.01
C MET A 176 -21.94 -12.46 -7.63
N PHE A 177 -20.75 -12.52 -8.27
CA PHE A 177 -20.29 -13.68 -9.04
C PHE A 177 -19.00 -14.36 -8.53
N SER A 178 -18.24 -13.74 -7.62
CA SER A 178 -16.88 -14.18 -7.25
C SER A 178 -16.65 -14.36 -5.74
N GLY A 179 -17.71 -14.29 -4.93
CA GLY A 179 -17.60 -14.41 -3.49
C GLY A 179 -17.17 -13.13 -2.79
N ALA A 180 -16.67 -13.23 -1.57
CA ALA A 180 -16.19 -12.08 -0.80
C ALA A 180 -14.74 -11.79 -1.18
N VAL A 181 -14.49 -10.61 -1.75
CA VAL A 181 -13.15 -10.11 -2.05
C VAL A 181 -12.78 -9.08 -0.99
N ASP A 182 -11.65 -9.29 -0.33
CA ASP A 182 -11.11 -8.36 0.67
C ASP A 182 -10.24 -7.33 -0.05
N SER A 183 -10.73 -6.10 -0.19
CA SER A 183 -9.99 -4.98 -0.78
C SER A 183 -9.32 -4.16 0.31
N ILE A 184 -8.05 -3.77 0.11
CA ILE A 184 -7.37 -2.83 1.00
C ILE A 184 -7.96 -1.44 0.77
N GLU A 185 -8.50 -0.83 1.84
CA GLU A 185 -9.10 0.51 1.81
C GLU A 185 -8.12 1.57 2.33
N THR A 186 -7.32 1.23 3.34
CA THR A 186 -6.42 2.20 4.00
C THR A 186 -5.21 1.49 4.57
N GLU A 187 -4.02 2.10 4.41
CA GLU A 187 -2.77 1.64 5.01
C GLU A 187 -2.18 2.77 5.87
N PHE A 188 -1.73 2.42 7.08
CA PHE A 188 -0.96 3.29 7.96
C PHE A 188 0.35 2.61 8.38
N LYS A 189 1.29 3.41 8.85
CA LYS A 189 2.56 2.93 9.42
C LYS A 189 2.88 3.74 10.67
N THR A 190 3.34 3.08 11.71
CA THR A 190 3.90 3.79 12.87
C THR A 190 5.25 4.40 12.52
N ARG A 191 5.74 5.28 13.40
CA ARG A 191 7.17 5.63 13.37
C ARG A 191 8.02 4.40 13.63
N ILE A 192 9.22 4.45 13.06
CA ILE A 192 10.27 3.46 13.27
C ILE A 192 10.78 3.61 14.71
N GLN A 193 10.87 2.49 15.41
CA GLN A 193 11.46 2.38 16.74
C GLN A 193 12.85 1.78 16.65
N LYS A 194 13.67 1.97 17.69
CA LYS A 194 14.90 1.18 17.87
C LYS A 194 14.54 -0.15 18.53
N PHE A 195 15.17 -1.23 18.09
CA PHE A 195 14.93 -2.55 18.67
C PHE A 195 15.25 -2.59 20.17
N LYS A 196 14.31 -3.14 20.95
CA LYS A 196 14.34 -3.37 22.40
C LYS A 196 13.39 -4.53 22.72
N ASP A 197 13.51 -5.11 23.91
CA ASP A 197 12.61 -6.19 24.39
C ASP A 197 11.13 -5.76 24.43
N VAL A 198 10.89 -4.45 24.63
CA VAL A 198 9.56 -3.83 24.54
C VAL A 198 9.62 -2.67 23.57
N LEU A 199 8.81 -2.74 22.52
CA LEU A 199 8.67 -1.67 21.52
C LEU A 199 7.46 -0.81 21.87
N LEU A 200 7.68 0.43 22.28
CA LEU A 200 6.61 1.38 22.61
C LEU A 200 6.30 2.27 21.41
N PHE A 201 5.04 2.24 20.95
CA PHE A 201 4.58 3.08 19.84
C PHE A 201 3.71 4.23 20.36
N ASN A 202 2.64 3.91 21.10
CA ASN A 202 1.64 4.86 21.57
C ASN A 202 1.12 5.82 20.49
N GLU A 203 0.86 5.27 19.30
CA GLU A 203 0.42 6.02 18.12
C GLU A 203 -1.05 5.75 17.82
N THR A 204 -1.80 6.80 17.46
CA THR A 204 -3.24 6.72 17.18
C THR A 204 -3.51 7.06 15.72
N PHE A 205 -4.30 6.21 15.07
CA PHE A 205 -4.71 6.33 13.67
C PHE A 205 -6.23 6.37 13.60
N ARG A 206 -6.76 7.05 12.58
CA ARG A 206 -8.19 7.22 12.36
C ARG A 206 -8.54 6.88 10.93
N SER A 207 -9.64 6.14 10.73
CA SER A 207 -10.18 5.82 9.42
C SER A 207 -11.69 6.02 9.41
N ALA A 208 -12.19 6.70 8.38
CA ALA A 208 -13.62 6.89 8.17
C ALA A 208 -14.24 5.60 7.64
N ILE A 209 -15.18 5.03 8.40
CA ILE A 209 -15.86 3.77 8.09
C ILE A 209 -17.35 3.95 8.36
N ALA A 210 -18.18 3.80 7.34
CA ALA A 210 -19.63 3.90 7.49
C ALA A 210 -20.16 2.81 8.45
N PRO A 211 -21.12 3.10 9.35
CA PRO A 211 -21.63 2.15 10.36
C PRO A 211 -22.09 0.80 9.79
N ALA A 212 -22.73 0.81 8.62
CA ALA A 212 -23.18 -0.41 7.93
C ALA A 212 -22.01 -1.31 7.46
N SER A 213 -20.84 -0.72 7.19
CA SER A 213 -19.68 -1.42 6.66
C SER A 213 -18.72 -1.94 7.72
N VAL A 214 -18.79 -1.46 8.97
CA VAL A 214 -17.86 -1.85 10.06
C VAL A 214 -17.78 -3.36 10.24
N LYS A 215 -18.92 -4.06 10.18
CA LYS A 215 -18.98 -5.53 10.33
C LYS A 215 -18.29 -6.28 9.19
N HIS A 216 -17.97 -5.61 8.09
CA HIS A 216 -17.30 -6.16 6.92
C HIS A 216 -15.81 -5.78 6.88
N VAL A 217 -15.32 -5.02 7.87
CA VAL A 217 -13.93 -4.60 7.95
C VAL A 217 -13.10 -5.60 8.76
N SER A 218 -11.89 -5.86 8.28
CA SER A 218 -10.83 -6.56 9.02
C SER A 218 -9.56 -5.73 9.03
N ILE A 219 -8.83 -5.80 10.15
CA ILE A 219 -7.57 -5.10 10.37
C ILE A 219 -6.46 -6.16 10.31
N LYS A 220 -5.45 -5.93 9.48
CA LYS A 220 -4.18 -6.66 9.52
C LYS A 220 -3.12 -5.76 10.14
N LEU A 221 -2.44 -6.25 11.16
CA LEU A 221 -1.35 -5.57 11.84
C LEU A 221 -0.09 -6.40 11.61
N GLU A 222 0.95 -5.78 11.07
CA GLU A 222 2.19 -6.45 10.68
C GLU A 222 3.36 -5.75 11.34
N LEU A 223 4.09 -6.45 12.21
CA LEU A 223 5.39 -6.01 12.68
C LEU A 223 6.38 -6.19 11.53
N CYS A 224 6.99 -5.10 11.09
CA CYS A 224 7.90 -5.05 9.96
C CYS A 224 9.25 -4.52 10.41
N ASP A 225 10.32 -4.98 9.77
CA ASP A 225 11.65 -4.40 9.88
C ASP A 225 12.08 -3.82 8.53
N LEU A 226 12.80 -2.72 8.57
CA LEU A 226 13.49 -2.18 7.41
C LEU A 226 14.98 -2.53 7.55
N ASP A 227 15.44 -3.49 6.75
CA ASP A 227 16.82 -3.97 6.83
C ASP A 227 17.81 -2.89 6.34
N LYS A 228 19.10 -3.16 6.52
CA LYS A 228 20.19 -2.27 6.09
C LYS A 228 20.21 -1.96 4.58
N TYR A 229 19.51 -2.75 3.77
CA TYR A 229 19.36 -2.56 2.33
C TYR A 229 18.03 -1.91 1.97
N SER A 230 17.30 -1.36 2.95
CA SER A 230 15.97 -0.78 2.79
C SER A 230 14.93 -1.77 2.26
N ARG A 231 15.16 -3.07 2.43
CA ARG A 231 14.17 -4.09 2.10
C ARG A 231 13.25 -4.27 3.29
N LYS A 232 11.97 -4.35 2.98
CA LYS A 232 10.95 -4.61 3.99
C LYS A 232 10.90 -6.11 4.28
N VAL A 233 11.07 -6.46 5.54
CA VAL A 233 10.84 -7.82 6.04
C VAL A 233 9.63 -7.76 6.98
N VAL A 234 8.67 -8.67 6.83
CA VAL A 234 7.59 -8.83 7.81
C VAL A 234 8.09 -9.84 8.84
N LEU A 235 8.18 -9.40 10.09
CA LEU A 235 8.62 -10.25 11.20
C LEU A 235 7.45 -11.12 11.66
N GLY A 236 6.26 -10.54 11.83
CA GLY A 236 5.06 -11.29 12.20
C GLY A 236 3.79 -10.47 12.01
N GLU A 237 2.66 -11.16 12.01
CA GLU A 237 1.36 -10.53 11.76
C GLU A 237 0.24 -11.03 12.67
N CYS A 238 -0.77 -10.20 12.87
CA CYS A 238 -2.05 -10.62 13.41
C CYS A 238 -3.21 -9.98 12.64
N ARG A 239 -4.37 -10.65 12.64
CA ARG A 239 -5.55 -10.21 11.89
C ARG A 239 -6.81 -10.29 12.72
N VAL A 240 -7.56 -9.19 12.72
CA VAL A 240 -8.74 -9.00 13.56
C VAL A 240 -9.92 -8.64 12.67
N LYS A 241 -11.01 -9.39 12.77
CA LYS A 241 -12.26 -9.05 12.06
C LYS A 241 -13.15 -8.25 13.00
N LEU A 242 -13.52 -7.03 12.62
CA LEU A 242 -14.35 -6.16 13.46
C LEU A 242 -15.71 -6.80 13.77
N LYS A 243 -16.23 -7.67 12.90
CA LYS A 243 -17.44 -8.48 13.18
C LYS A 243 -17.38 -9.26 14.49
N ARG A 244 -16.19 -9.75 14.89
CA ARG A 244 -16.00 -10.59 16.09
C ARG A 244 -15.87 -9.75 17.35
N LEU A 245 -15.47 -8.49 17.21
CA LEU A 245 -15.36 -7.54 18.28
C LEU A 245 -16.66 -6.76 18.32
N ARG A 246 -17.56 -7.12 19.23
CA ARG A 246 -18.70 -6.24 19.55
C ARG A 246 -18.09 -4.95 20.11
N LEU A 247 -17.89 -3.96 19.26
CA LEU A 247 -17.47 -2.62 19.63
C LEU A 247 -18.74 -1.86 19.97
N GLU A 248 -18.99 -1.64 21.25
CA GLU A 248 -20.07 -0.78 21.70
C GLU A 248 -19.75 0.69 21.40
N ASP A 249 -20.78 1.53 21.48
CA ASP A 249 -20.60 2.94 21.14
C ASP A 249 -19.66 3.61 22.12
N PHE A 250 -18.61 4.24 21.56
CA PHE A 250 -17.58 4.97 22.30
C PHE A 250 -16.71 4.16 23.26
N GLU A 251 -16.90 2.84 23.35
CA GLU A 251 -16.07 1.96 24.15
C GLU A 251 -14.71 1.75 23.49
N GLU A 252 -13.64 2.00 24.24
CA GLU A 252 -12.28 1.65 23.82
C GLU A 252 -11.97 0.24 24.29
N LYS A 253 -11.76 -0.66 23.32
CA LYS A 253 -11.43 -2.06 23.59
C LYS A 253 -9.95 -2.30 23.42
N VAL A 254 -9.27 -2.58 24.52
CA VAL A 254 -7.86 -2.99 24.54
C VAL A 254 -7.76 -4.48 24.18
N LEU A 255 -6.84 -4.81 23.28
CA LEU A 255 -6.63 -6.13 22.71
C LEU A 255 -5.16 -6.50 22.78
N GLN A 256 -4.92 -7.80 22.96
CA GLN A 256 -3.59 -8.40 23.02
C GLN A 256 -3.62 -9.61 22.10
N GLU A 257 -2.88 -9.54 21.00
CA GLU A 257 -2.85 -10.60 20.00
C GLU A 257 -1.42 -11.06 19.78
N LYS A 258 -1.21 -12.38 19.81
CA LYS A 258 0.08 -12.96 19.45
C LYS A 258 0.35 -12.76 17.96
N LEU A 259 1.57 -12.35 17.64
CA LEU A 259 2.08 -12.34 16.27
C LEU A 259 2.24 -13.78 15.79
N LYS A 260 1.87 -14.00 14.53
CA LYS A 260 1.97 -15.27 13.83
C LYS A 260 2.92 -15.13 12.65
N GLU A 261 3.30 -16.27 12.07
CA GLU A 261 4.06 -16.26 10.82
C GLU A 261 3.37 -15.36 9.80
N PRO A 262 4.12 -14.51 9.10
CA PRO A 262 3.58 -13.76 7.99
C PRO A 262 3.07 -14.75 6.95
N ILE A 263 1.75 -14.79 6.77
CA ILE A 263 1.17 -15.48 5.63
C ILE A 263 1.37 -14.51 4.48
N GLU A 264 2.31 -14.83 3.58
CA GLU A 264 2.34 -14.17 2.28
C GLU A 264 0.97 -14.44 1.64
N GLU A 265 0.10 -13.43 1.68
CA GLU A 265 -1.06 -13.39 0.80
C GLU A 265 -0.43 -13.38 -0.59
N GLU A 266 -0.32 -14.55 -1.21
CA GLU A 266 0.29 -14.75 -2.53
C GLU A 266 -0.57 -13.99 -3.55
N ALA A 267 -0.42 -12.67 -3.59
CA ALA A 267 -0.95 -11.83 -4.63
C ALA A 267 -0.20 -12.24 -5.89
N GLY A 268 -0.94 -12.69 -6.90
CA GLY A 268 -0.35 -13.11 -8.15
C GLY A 268 0.63 -12.06 -8.70
N GLU A 269 1.71 -12.53 -9.31
CA GLU A 269 2.69 -11.68 -9.97
C GLU A 269 2.24 -11.45 -11.42
N VAL A 270 2.13 -10.19 -11.87
CA VAL A 270 1.88 -9.87 -13.28
C VAL A 270 3.01 -8.99 -13.82
N THR A 271 3.61 -9.43 -14.92
CA THR A 271 4.62 -8.67 -15.67
C THR A 271 3.98 -8.13 -16.93
N ILE A 272 3.98 -6.80 -17.08
CA ILE A 272 3.35 -6.09 -18.19
C ILE A 272 4.42 -5.32 -18.97
N GLY A 273 4.48 -5.53 -20.28
CA GLY A 273 5.23 -4.70 -21.21
C GLY A 273 4.34 -3.58 -21.74
N LEU A 274 4.82 -2.34 -21.66
CA LEU A 274 4.13 -1.16 -22.18
C LEU A 274 4.94 -0.61 -23.37
N ASN A 275 4.27 -0.34 -24.49
CA ASN A 275 4.88 0.29 -25.65
C ASN A 275 3.98 1.42 -26.16
N TYR A 276 4.45 2.66 -26.13
CA TYR A 276 3.70 3.82 -26.60
C TYR A 276 4.31 4.37 -27.89
N LEU A 277 3.47 4.59 -28.90
CA LEU A 277 3.81 5.23 -30.17
C LEU A 277 3.15 6.62 -30.22
N PRO A 278 3.89 7.72 -29.97
CA PRO A 278 3.32 9.07 -29.88
C PRO A 278 2.68 9.55 -31.18
N THR A 279 3.34 9.31 -32.32
CA THR A 279 2.87 9.76 -33.64
C THR A 279 1.57 9.09 -34.07
N ALA A 280 1.31 7.88 -33.58
CA ALA A 280 0.09 7.13 -33.87
C ALA A 280 -0.92 7.19 -32.71
N GLU A 281 -0.58 7.85 -31.61
CA GLU A 281 -1.35 7.91 -30.36
C GLU A 281 -1.78 6.51 -29.85
N LYS A 282 -0.89 5.51 -29.99
CA LYS A 282 -1.18 4.11 -29.63
C LYS A 282 -0.37 3.64 -28.44
N LEU A 283 -1.04 3.13 -27.41
CA LEU A 283 -0.43 2.40 -26.29
C LEU A 283 -0.72 0.90 -26.43
N TYR A 284 0.32 0.09 -26.56
CA TYR A 284 0.26 -1.36 -26.49
C TYR A 284 0.56 -1.83 -25.07
N ILE A 285 -0.29 -2.70 -24.54
CA ILE A 285 -0.15 -3.32 -23.23
C ILE A 285 -0.04 -4.84 -23.44
N ASN A 286 1.15 -5.39 -23.22
CA ASN A 286 1.43 -6.81 -23.39
C ASN A 286 1.57 -7.48 -22.02
N VAL A 287 0.71 -8.42 -21.69
CA VAL A 287 0.90 -9.26 -20.50
C VAL A 287 1.94 -10.33 -20.83
N VAL A 288 3.16 -10.17 -20.31
CA VAL A 288 4.30 -11.05 -20.62
C VAL A 288 4.23 -12.34 -19.80
N LYS A 289 3.91 -12.21 -18.52
CA LYS A 289 3.84 -13.33 -17.59
C LYS A 289 2.83 -13.02 -16.51
N MET A 290 2.05 -14.03 -16.15
CA MET A 290 1.16 -13.97 -15.01
C MET A 290 1.37 -15.24 -14.18
N LYS A 291 1.70 -15.08 -12.91
CA LYS A 291 1.66 -16.16 -11.93
C LYS A 291 0.51 -15.86 -11.00
N ILE A 292 -0.61 -16.56 -11.18
CA ILE A 292 -1.73 -16.46 -10.25
C ILE A 292 -1.51 -17.51 -9.17
N TYR A 293 -1.38 -17.06 -7.93
CA TYR A 293 -1.38 -17.94 -6.79
C TYR A 293 -2.79 -18.01 -6.22
N LYS A 294 -3.29 -19.21 -5.94
CA LYS A 294 -4.67 -19.41 -5.47
C LYS A 294 -4.77 -18.95 -4.02
N THR A 295 -5.70 -18.05 -3.72
CA THR A 295 -6.16 -17.84 -2.35
C THR A 295 -6.64 -19.19 -1.79
N GLN A 296 -6.06 -19.63 -0.68
CA GLN A 296 -6.47 -20.86 0.00
C GLN A 296 -7.98 -20.78 0.29
N ASN A 297 -8.77 -21.60 -0.40
CA ASN A 297 -10.18 -21.72 -0.16
C ASN A 297 -10.37 -22.09 1.32
N ARG A 298 -10.98 -21.19 2.09
CA ARG A 298 -11.45 -21.48 3.43
C ARG A 298 -12.37 -22.71 3.32
N PRO A 299 -12.13 -23.82 4.03
CA PRO A 299 -13.02 -24.96 3.97
C PRO A 299 -14.42 -24.48 4.38
N GLN A 300 -15.36 -24.59 3.45
CA GLN A 300 -16.77 -24.49 3.78
C GLN A 300 -17.05 -25.73 4.62
N ASN A 301 -17.12 -25.56 5.94
CA ASN A 301 -17.75 -26.55 6.79
C ASN A 301 -19.22 -26.64 6.32
N ILE A 302 -19.46 -27.56 5.41
CA ILE A 302 -20.79 -28.06 5.11
C ILE A 302 -21.26 -28.69 6.40
N LEU A 303 -22.30 -28.09 6.97
CA LEU A 303 -23.06 -28.60 8.09
C LEU A 303 -23.53 -30.01 7.76
N GLY A 304 -22.83 -31.01 8.27
CA GLY A 304 -23.30 -32.38 8.35
C GLY A 304 -24.33 -32.48 9.48
N LYS A 305 -25.50 -33.00 9.10
CA LYS A 305 -26.68 -33.41 9.88
C LYS A 305 -26.48 -33.65 11.38
#